data_AF-A0A6V7H903-F1
#
_entry.id   AF-A0A6V7H903-F1
#
_cell.length_a   1.000
_cell.length_b   1.000
_cell.length_c   1.000
_cell.angle_alpha   90.00
_cell.angle_beta   90.00
_cell.angle_gamma   90.00
#
_symmetry.space_group_name_H-M   'P 1'
#
loop_
_entity.id
_entity.type
_entity.pdbx_description
1 polymer ?
#
loop_
_entity_poly.entity_id
_entity_poly.type
_entity_poly.pdbx_seq_one_letter_code
_entity_poly.pdbx_strand_id
1 'polypeptide(L)'
;MAMAPGATTLTSLLLLLMAMVARCSSMKSILTSTQSPFAKILKGVRLPGGYMEVIQEDHCSQRAIRLTCRSLKAFIFVLEAEYLTNLTHICGCDTQKLTEKKMYKNRANSLSLKKKELKGNYIDDAEDEQRFGVVDIRQSLNRRCSGQKHCRYNFITDHPGAVYWNPATLRLKYACIPEAAVKKYCNEELKVVPGEGGFINSPGYPLYYLGENTCGWTFRSTPGHRIVLTFHDLNIREPESDGSCVDIVRVREKGRTLFENCGTVVGVKVISNSNVITLDLVATKRLYTARGFFLQYQVLNCPDVSAPNGSYVLNGTLTSRTFLCKFGTVFPDSKERTRILECKNGKWNESVISMPSCT
;
A
#
# COMPACT_ATOMS: atom_id res chain seq x y z
N MET A 1 42.35 44.24 60.60
CA MET A 1 43.00 42.94 60.35
C MET A 1 42.37 42.35 59.09
N ALA A 2 43.20 41.98 58.12
CA ALA A 2 42.86 41.44 56.78
C ALA A 2 41.90 40.22 56.85
N MET A 3 41.17 39.77 55.81
CA MET A 3 41.49 39.57 54.39
C MET A 3 40.19 39.50 53.54
N ALA A 4 40.26 39.92 52.27
CA ALA A 4 39.46 39.37 51.15
C ALA A 4 40.29 38.26 50.46
N PRO A 5 39.80 37.34 49.59
CA PRO A 5 38.80 37.55 48.52
C PRO A 5 37.90 36.33 48.17
N GLY A 6 37.06 36.44 47.13
CA GLY A 6 36.50 35.25 46.45
C GLY A 6 35.18 35.45 45.72
N ALA A 7 35.20 36.17 44.60
CA ALA A 7 34.10 36.18 43.64
C ALA A 7 34.06 34.84 42.87
N THR A 8 33.01 34.04 43.05
CA THR A 8 32.62 32.97 42.13
C THR A 8 31.11 32.72 42.22
N THR A 9 30.30 32.64 41.18
CA THR A 9 30.38 33.01 39.77
C THR A 9 28.97 32.74 39.23
N LEU A 10 28.36 33.72 38.56
CA LEU A 10 27.12 33.57 37.76
C LEU A 10 27.20 32.50 36.65
N THR A 11 28.36 31.85 36.50
CA THR A 11 28.61 30.76 35.55
C THR A 11 27.94 29.43 35.93
N SER A 12 27.65 29.18 37.22
CA SER A 12 27.06 27.89 37.64
C SER A 12 25.58 27.75 37.26
N LEU A 13 24.80 28.85 37.34
CA LEU A 13 23.41 28.86 36.86
C LEU A 13 23.33 28.87 35.32
N LEU A 14 24.29 29.51 34.64
CA LEU A 14 24.35 29.49 33.18
C LEU A 14 24.71 28.09 32.65
N LEU A 15 25.56 27.33 33.34
CA LEU A 15 25.91 25.95 33.00
C LEU A 15 24.72 24.98 33.15
N LEU A 16 23.82 25.21 34.11
CA LEU A 16 22.59 24.42 34.28
C LEU A 16 21.51 24.76 33.24
N LEU A 17 21.42 26.01 32.79
CA LEU A 17 20.55 26.41 31.67
C LEU A 17 21.09 25.96 30.31
N MET A 18 22.42 25.90 30.13
CA MET A 18 23.04 25.38 28.92
C MET A 18 23.01 23.83 28.86
N ALA A 19 22.84 23.14 29.98
CA ALA A 19 22.68 21.68 30.02
C ALA A 19 21.28 21.19 29.58
N MET A 20 20.27 22.07 29.51
CA MET A 20 18.93 21.75 28.99
C MET A 20 18.76 22.00 27.49
N VAL A 21 19.76 22.62 26.85
CA VAL A 21 19.79 22.86 25.38
C VAL A 21 20.79 21.92 24.67
N ALA A 22 21.56 21.13 25.41
CA ALA A 22 22.68 20.32 24.87
C ALA A 22 22.44 18.80 24.86
N ARG A 23 21.25 18.33 24.47
CA ARG A 23 21.01 16.89 24.18
C ARG A 23 20.39 16.60 22.82
N CYS A 24 20.63 17.49 21.85
CA CYS A 24 20.66 17.16 20.43
C CYS A 24 21.97 17.62 19.75
N SER A 25 23.03 17.82 20.54
CA SER A 25 24.34 18.30 20.08
C SER A 25 25.40 17.19 20.13
N SER A 26 25.07 16.03 19.52
CA SER A 26 26.06 15.06 19.07
C SER A 26 25.80 14.61 17.63
N MET A 27 25.36 15.54 16.77
CA MET A 27 25.76 15.51 15.36
C MET A 27 26.81 16.60 15.16
N LYS A 28 28.08 16.26 15.41
CA LYS A 28 29.18 17.01 14.81
C LYS A 28 29.08 16.80 13.30
N SER A 29 28.99 17.91 12.58
CA SER A 29 29.14 18.04 11.12
C SER A 29 28.32 17.08 10.25
N ILE A 30 27.07 17.44 9.97
CA ILE A 30 26.56 17.27 8.61
C ILE A 30 26.05 18.63 8.17
N LEU A 31 26.58 19.07 7.03
CA LEU A 31 26.20 20.28 6.31
C LEU A 31 24.69 20.52 6.36
N THR A 32 24.32 21.79 6.30
CA THR A 32 23.01 22.25 5.80
C THR A 32 22.71 21.58 4.45
N SER A 33 22.21 20.35 4.53
CA SER A 33 21.65 19.62 3.41
C SER A 33 20.16 19.85 3.48
N THR A 34 19.67 20.68 2.57
CA THR A 34 18.23 20.87 2.32
C THR A 34 17.58 19.62 1.70
N GLN A 35 18.29 18.49 1.62
CA GLN A 35 17.76 17.23 1.12
C GLN A 35 17.20 16.38 2.26
N SER A 36 15.96 15.93 2.05
CA SER A 36 15.35 14.84 2.81
C SER A 36 16.34 13.66 2.90
N PRO A 37 16.49 12.98 4.06
CA PRO A 37 17.30 11.78 4.16
C PRO A 37 16.76 10.62 3.30
N PHE A 38 15.57 10.76 2.75
CA PHE A 38 14.91 9.77 1.92
C PHE A 38 15.09 10.11 0.43
N ALA A 39 15.69 9.17 -0.30
CA ALA A 39 15.78 9.25 -1.75
C ALA A 39 14.39 9.07 -2.37
N LYS A 40 14.04 9.97 -3.30
CA LYS A 40 12.85 9.84 -4.16
C LYS A 40 13.22 9.10 -5.43
N ILE A 41 12.58 7.96 -5.67
CA ILE A 41 12.72 7.22 -6.92
C ILE A 41 11.53 7.54 -7.81
N LEU A 42 11.82 7.99 -9.04
CA LEU A 42 10.83 8.28 -10.07
C LEU A 42 11.04 7.34 -11.25
N LYS A 43 10.02 6.56 -11.61
CA LYS A 43 10.04 5.69 -12.78
C LYS A 43 8.89 6.02 -13.71
N GLY A 44 9.20 6.39 -14.95
CA GLY A 44 8.20 6.52 -16.01
C GLY A 44 7.80 5.15 -16.55
N VAL A 45 6.50 4.92 -16.74
CA VAL A 45 5.97 3.73 -17.41
C VAL A 45 5.07 4.19 -18.55
N ARG A 46 5.31 3.65 -19.75
CA ARG A 46 4.51 3.97 -20.94
C ARG A 46 3.16 3.27 -20.84
N LEU A 47 2.08 4.00 -21.11
CA LEU A 47 0.72 3.49 -21.17
C LEU A 47 0.11 3.75 -22.55
N PRO A 48 -0.93 3.00 -22.95
CA PRO A 48 -1.82 3.41 -24.03
C PRO A 48 -2.44 4.77 -23.68
N GLY A 49 -2.07 5.83 -24.42
CA GLY A 49 -2.58 7.19 -24.19
C GLY A 49 -1.73 8.09 -23.29
N GLY A 50 -0.51 7.70 -22.90
CA GLY A 50 0.42 8.61 -22.22
C GLY A 50 1.55 7.92 -21.44
N TYR A 51 2.01 8.59 -20.38
CA TYR A 51 3.01 8.07 -19.45
C TYR A 51 2.47 8.19 -18.03
N MET A 52 2.54 7.10 -17.27
CA MET A 52 2.37 7.16 -15.82
C MET A 52 3.73 7.35 -15.14
N GLU A 53 3.72 8.11 -14.06
CA GLU A 53 4.89 8.28 -13.20
C GLU A 53 4.67 7.42 -11.95
N VAL A 54 5.60 6.53 -11.64
CA VAL A 54 5.61 5.79 -10.37
C VAL A 54 6.64 6.45 -9.47
N ILE A 55 6.17 6.92 -8.32
CA ILE A 55 6.99 7.57 -7.30
C ILE A 55 7.09 6.63 -6.11
N GLN A 56 8.31 6.41 -5.65
CA GLN A 56 8.59 5.72 -4.40
C GLN A 56 9.42 6.64 -3.50
N GLU A 57 8.93 6.84 -2.28
CA GLU A 57 9.49 7.75 -1.29
C GLU A 57 9.27 7.17 0.11
N ASP A 58 10.22 7.39 1.00
CA ASP A 58 10.07 7.11 2.42
C ASP A 58 9.89 8.43 3.19
N HIS A 59 9.09 8.41 4.25
CA HIS A 59 8.74 9.59 5.06
C HIS A 59 8.72 9.23 6.55
N CYS A 60 8.73 10.24 7.42
CA CYS A 60 8.51 10.01 8.86
C CYS A 60 7.05 10.26 9.25
N SER A 61 6.47 9.32 10.01
CA SER A 61 5.04 9.31 10.37
C SER A 61 4.56 10.51 11.20
N GLN A 62 5.47 11.27 11.79
CA GLN A 62 5.15 12.46 12.59
C GLN A 62 4.89 13.73 11.77
N ARG A 63 5.18 13.72 10.46
CA ARG A 63 4.99 14.88 9.58
C ARG A 63 3.81 14.65 8.64
N ALA A 64 3.20 15.74 8.20
CA ALA A 64 2.27 15.68 7.09
C ALA A 64 3.03 15.40 5.78
N ILE A 65 2.55 14.43 5.00
CA ILE A 65 3.10 14.11 3.69
C ILE A 65 2.30 14.81 2.60
N ARG A 66 2.98 15.14 1.50
CA ARG A 66 2.36 15.77 0.33
C ARG A 66 2.60 14.91 -0.90
N LEU A 67 1.52 14.52 -1.57
CA LEU A 67 1.57 13.79 -2.83
C LEU A 67 1.18 14.75 -3.95
N THR A 68 2.03 14.85 -4.97
CA THR A 68 1.82 15.78 -6.07
C THR A 68 2.24 15.15 -7.37
N CYS A 69 1.36 15.21 -8.37
CA CYS A 69 1.69 14.82 -9.74
C CYS A 69 2.31 15.99 -10.50
N ARG A 70 3.24 15.70 -11.42
CA ARG A 70 3.80 16.72 -12.30
C ARG A 70 2.76 17.25 -13.29
N SER A 71 1.91 16.36 -13.81
CA SER A 71 0.82 16.69 -14.72
C SER A 71 -0.44 17.11 -13.97
N LEU A 72 -1.03 18.25 -14.37
CA LEU A 72 -2.33 18.71 -13.86
C LEU A 72 -3.53 17.90 -14.40
N LYS A 73 -3.28 17.00 -15.37
CA LYS A 73 -4.28 16.07 -15.91
C LYS A 73 -3.99 14.62 -15.49
N ALA A 74 -3.27 14.45 -14.37
CA ALA A 74 -3.06 13.17 -13.75
C ALA A 74 -3.65 13.20 -12.34
N PHE A 75 -4.16 12.06 -11.90
CA PHE A 75 -4.60 11.87 -10.53
C PHE A 75 -3.63 10.95 -9.78
N ILE A 76 -3.58 11.16 -8.48
CA ILE A 76 -2.77 10.41 -7.53
C ILE A 76 -3.47 9.09 -7.26
N PHE A 77 -2.65 8.04 -7.21
CA PHE A 77 -3.12 6.70 -6.94
C PHE A 77 -2.12 5.95 -6.06
N VAL A 78 -2.56 5.48 -4.90
CA VAL A 78 -1.68 4.83 -3.94
C VAL A 78 -1.53 3.34 -4.28
N LEU A 79 -0.29 2.89 -4.48
CA LEU A 79 0.04 1.48 -4.74
C LEU A 79 0.42 0.75 -3.44
N GLU A 80 1.20 1.42 -2.60
CA GLU A 80 1.78 0.89 -1.37
C GLU A 80 1.85 2.03 -0.35
N ALA A 81 1.44 1.77 0.90
CA ALA A 81 1.59 2.71 2.00
C ALA A 81 1.75 1.93 3.29
N GLU A 82 2.99 1.69 3.68
CA GLU A 82 3.37 0.79 4.76
C GLU A 82 4.07 1.57 5.87
N TYR A 83 3.48 1.57 7.05
CA TYR A 83 4.07 2.12 8.26
C TYR A 83 4.91 1.04 8.95
N LEU A 84 6.23 1.22 8.98
CA LEU A 84 7.24 0.25 9.39
C LEU A 84 7.62 0.49 10.86
N THR A 85 6.94 -0.18 11.79
CA THR A 85 7.10 -0.01 13.24
C THR A 85 8.50 -0.36 13.75
N ASN A 86 9.25 -1.20 13.03
CA ASN A 86 10.61 -1.60 13.37
C ASN A 86 11.69 -0.60 12.91
N LEU A 87 11.37 0.30 11.98
CA LEU A 87 12.29 1.30 11.43
C LEU A 87 12.05 2.68 12.06
N THR A 88 12.17 2.76 13.38
CA THR A 88 12.04 4.02 14.15
C THR A 88 13.32 4.85 14.16
N HIS A 89 14.49 4.18 14.12
CA HIS A 89 15.81 4.82 14.16
C HIS A 89 16.04 5.82 13.03
N ILE A 90 15.46 5.58 11.85
CA ILE A 90 15.56 6.47 10.68
C ILE A 90 14.87 7.81 10.94
N CYS A 91 13.79 7.81 11.72
CA CYS A 91 12.96 8.98 11.92
C CYS A 91 13.37 9.87 13.10
N GLY A 92 14.36 9.43 13.89
CA GLY A 92 14.85 10.14 15.07
C GLY A 92 13.79 10.20 16.18
N CYS A 93 14.16 9.82 17.41
CA CYS A 93 13.25 9.94 18.54
C CYS A 93 13.03 11.40 18.93
N ASP A 94 11.80 11.88 18.81
CA ASP A 94 11.31 13.02 19.58
C ASP A 94 11.06 12.53 21.02
N THR A 95 12.13 12.50 21.83
CA THR A 95 12.14 11.96 23.20
C THR A 95 11.28 12.76 24.18
N GLN A 96 10.80 13.95 23.80
CA GLN A 96 9.97 14.82 24.65
C GLN A 96 8.54 14.30 24.83
N LYS A 97 7.90 13.71 23.80
CA LYS A 97 6.49 13.25 23.91
C LYS A 97 6.32 11.97 24.75
N LEU A 98 7.37 11.16 24.87
CA LEU A 98 7.37 9.94 25.69
C LEU A 98 7.53 10.25 27.20
N THR A 99 8.19 11.35 27.55
CA THR A 99 8.37 11.77 28.94
C THR A 99 7.12 12.42 29.51
N GLU A 100 6.39 13.22 28.72
CA GLU A 100 5.11 13.81 29.13
C GLU A 100 4.01 12.76 29.35
N LYS A 101 3.89 11.76 28.45
CA LYS A 101 2.93 10.65 28.62
C LYS A 101 3.24 9.77 29.85
N LYS A 102 4.51 9.62 30.23
CA LYS A 102 4.92 8.90 31.46
C LYS A 102 4.70 9.74 32.73
N MET A 103 4.92 11.05 32.68
CA MET A 103 4.65 11.94 33.81
C MET A 103 3.16 12.06 34.15
N TYR A 104 2.26 12.07 33.16
CA TYR A 104 0.83 12.14 33.42
C TYR A 104 0.29 10.84 34.06
N LYS A 105 0.87 9.68 33.74
CA LYS A 105 0.53 8.39 34.36
C LYS A 105 0.99 8.28 35.82
N ASN A 106 2.13 8.90 36.17
CA ASN A 106 2.68 8.80 37.53
C ASN A 106 2.07 9.81 38.52
N ARG A 107 1.31 10.81 38.05
CA ARG A 107 0.65 11.80 38.92
C ARG A 107 -0.76 11.41 39.36
N ALA A 108 -1.35 10.38 38.76
CA ALA A 108 -2.66 9.84 39.13
C ALA A 108 -2.49 8.44 39.72
N ASN A 109 -2.06 8.35 40.97
CA ASN A 109 -2.16 7.10 41.71
C ASN A 109 -3.63 6.81 42.03
N SER A 110 -4.07 5.59 41.68
CA SER A 110 -5.34 4.97 42.06
C SER A 110 -6.62 5.64 41.52
N LEU A 111 -6.96 5.35 40.26
CA LEU A 111 -8.36 5.17 39.87
C LEU A 111 -8.44 3.92 38.99
N SER A 112 -9.00 2.86 39.57
CA SER A 112 -9.49 1.69 38.86
C SER A 112 -10.55 2.13 37.85
N LEU A 113 -10.12 2.43 36.64
CA LEU A 113 -11.01 2.61 35.51
C LEU A 113 -11.30 1.22 34.95
N LYS A 114 -12.43 0.64 35.38
CA LYS A 114 -13.12 -0.43 34.69
C LYS A 114 -13.00 -0.16 33.18
N LYS A 115 -12.31 -1.07 32.49
CA LYS A 115 -12.15 -1.09 31.04
C LYS A 115 -13.55 -1.17 30.44
N LYS A 116 -14.17 -0.02 30.16
CA LYS A 116 -15.43 0.03 29.43
C LYS A 116 -15.05 -0.15 27.97
N GLU A 117 -15.15 -1.40 27.52
CA GLU A 117 -15.04 -1.76 26.10
C GLU A 117 -15.96 -0.86 25.30
N LEU A 118 -15.37 0.03 24.50
CA LEU A 118 -16.08 0.69 23.43
C LEU A 118 -15.92 -0.22 22.21
N LYS A 119 -16.95 -1.04 21.95
CA LYS A 119 -17.13 -1.74 20.69
C LYS A 119 -17.27 -0.71 19.56
N GLY A 120 -16.15 -0.37 18.94
CA GLY A 120 -16.10 0.09 17.55
C GLY A 120 -15.73 -1.10 16.66
N ASN A 121 -16.25 -1.15 15.44
CA ASN A 121 -16.12 -2.26 14.48
C ASN A 121 -14.68 -2.59 14.00
N TYR A 122 -13.65 -2.23 14.74
CA TYR A 122 -12.33 -2.84 14.58
C TYR A 122 -12.31 -4.08 15.46
N ILE A 123 -12.34 -5.25 14.82
CA ILE A 123 -12.02 -6.51 15.49
C ILE A 123 -10.62 -6.34 16.07
N ASP A 124 -10.56 -6.25 17.40
CA ASP A 124 -9.33 -6.31 18.18
C ASP A 124 -8.99 -7.80 18.27
N ASP A 125 -8.34 -8.33 17.23
CA ASP A 125 -7.79 -9.69 17.24
C ASP A 125 -6.64 -9.71 18.25
N ALA A 126 -7.00 -9.92 19.52
CA ALA A 126 -6.11 -9.98 20.68
C ALA A 126 -5.16 -11.20 20.68
N GLU A 127 -4.95 -11.85 19.53
CA GLU A 127 -3.99 -12.95 19.35
C GLU A 127 -2.80 -12.58 18.45
N ASP A 128 -2.71 -11.31 17.97
CA ASP A 128 -1.67 -10.87 17.02
C ASP A 128 -0.50 -10.09 17.64
N GLU A 129 -0.23 -10.21 18.95
CA GLU A 129 0.96 -9.61 19.59
C GLU A 129 2.31 -10.13 19.02
N GLN A 130 2.30 -11.07 18.07
CA GLN A 130 3.49 -11.64 17.43
C GLN A 130 3.77 -11.16 15.97
N ARG A 131 3.08 -10.12 15.43
CA ARG A 131 3.22 -9.75 13.98
C ARG A 131 3.52 -8.29 13.60
N PHE A 132 3.87 -7.40 14.53
CA PHE A 132 3.94 -5.96 14.18
C PHE A 132 5.32 -5.46 13.72
N GLY A 133 5.63 -5.70 12.45
CA GLY A 133 6.69 -4.97 11.73
C GLY A 133 6.18 -3.93 10.73
N VAL A 134 4.97 -4.14 10.18
CA VAL A 134 4.42 -3.38 9.05
C VAL A 134 2.92 -3.19 9.23
N VAL A 135 2.42 -1.95 9.12
CA VAL A 135 1.00 -1.61 9.15
C VAL A 135 0.61 -0.98 7.82
N ASP A 136 -0.39 -1.54 7.12
CA ASP A 136 -0.92 -0.99 5.89
C ASP A 136 -1.85 0.20 6.18
N ILE A 137 -1.47 1.39 5.72
CA ILE A 137 -2.25 2.63 5.90
C ILE A 137 -2.96 3.09 4.64
N ARG A 138 -2.98 2.26 3.58
CA ARG A 138 -3.57 2.65 2.29
C ARG A 138 -5.04 3.00 2.43
N GLN A 139 -5.80 2.38 3.33
CA GLN A 139 -7.22 2.69 3.51
C GLN A 139 -7.47 4.16 3.91
N SER A 140 -6.75 4.68 4.90
CA SER A 140 -6.87 6.09 5.31
C SER A 140 -6.24 7.03 4.27
N LEU A 141 -5.13 6.61 3.65
CA LEU A 141 -4.47 7.42 2.63
C LEU A 141 -5.31 7.55 1.35
N ASN A 142 -5.93 6.46 0.88
CA ASN A 142 -6.84 6.44 -0.27
C ASN A 142 -8.04 7.36 -0.03
N ARG A 143 -8.60 7.34 1.18
CA ARG A 143 -9.70 8.23 1.58
C ARG A 143 -9.37 9.71 1.37
N ARG A 144 -8.10 10.09 1.56
CA ARG A 144 -7.64 11.47 1.45
C ARG A 144 -7.06 11.81 0.08
N CYS A 145 -6.34 10.89 -0.56
CA CYS A 145 -5.45 11.19 -1.67
C CYS A 145 -5.83 10.56 -3.01
N SER A 146 -6.52 9.42 -3.03
CA SER A 146 -6.74 8.71 -4.29
C SER A 146 -7.76 9.43 -5.17
N GLY A 147 -7.43 9.57 -6.44
CA GLY A 147 -8.17 10.38 -7.41
C GLY A 147 -7.94 11.90 -7.31
N GLN A 148 -7.15 12.37 -6.33
CA GLN A 148 -6.84 13.80 -6.19
C GLN A 148 -5.65 14.21 -7.07
N LYS A 149 -5.55 15.49 -7.41
CA LYS A 149 -4.38 16.05 -8.16
C LYS A 149 -3.23 16.45 -7.23
N HIS A 150 -3.61 16.93 -6.04
CA HIS A 150 -2.71 17.31 -4.96
C HIS A 150 -3.31 16.77 -3.67
N CYS A 151 -2.49 16.10 -2.86
CA CYS A 151 -2.92 15.61 -1.58
C CYS A 151 -1.97 16.07 -0.48
N ARG A 152 -2.56 16.48 0.65
CA ARG A 152 -1.85 16.59 1.93
C ARG A 152 -2.51 15.62 2.89
N TYR A 153 -1.72 14.69 3.42
CA TYR A 153 -2.14 13.69 4.39
C TYR A 153 -1.42 13.95 5.72
N ASN A 154 -2.19 13.97 6.80
CA ASN A 154 -1.71 14.13 8.16
C ASN A 154 -2.15 12.92 8.97
N PHE A 155 -1.18 12.18 9.49
CA PHE A 155 -1.39 10.93 10.21
C PHE A 155 -2.39 11.07 11.35
N ILE A 156 -2.29 12.13 12.17
CA ILE A 156 -3.15 12.30 13.35
C ILE A 156 -4.60 12.54 12.94
N THR A 157 -4.84 13.35 11.90
CA THR A 157 -6.19 13.76 11.51
C THR A 157 -6.85 12.77 10.55
N ASP A 158 -6.08 12.20 9.63
CA ASP A 158 -6.59 11.31 8.59
C ASP A 158 -6.54 9.83 9.03
N HIS A 159 -5.77 9.49 10.07
CA HIS A 159 -5.70 8.17 10.69
C HIS A 159 -5.73 8.29 12.22
N PRO A 160 -6.90 8.44 12.86
CA PRO A 160 -7.02 8.75 14.28
C PRO A 160 -6.25 7.83 15.24
N GLY A 161 -6.10 6.53 14.89
CA GLY A 161 -5.30 5.58 15.67
C GLY A 161 -3.80 5.92 15.74
N ALA A 162 -3.29 6.74 14.81
CA ALA A 162 -1.89 7.12 14.73
C ALA A 162 -1.43 8.02 15.87
N VAL A 163 -2.36 8.60 16.65
CA VAL A 163 -2.04 9.35 17.89
C VAL A 163 -1.25 8.51 18.91
N TYR A 164 -1.42 7.18 18.85
CA TYR A 164 -0.76 6.25 19.74
C TYR A 164 0.49 5.59 19.13
N TRP A 165 0.81 5.89 17.87
CA TRP A 165 1.96 5.30 17.20
C TRP A 165 3.25 6.02 17.61
N ASN A 166 4.33 5.25 17.70
CA ASN A 166 5.67 5.84 17.78
C ASN A 166 6.04 6.45 16.42
N PRO A 167 6.92 7.45 16.34
CA PRO A 167 7.46 7.88 15.06
C PRO A 167 8.23 6.75 14.38
N ALA A 168 7.86 6.40 13.16
CA ALA A 168 8.54 5.38 12.37
C ALA A 168 8.50 5.70 10.87
N THR A 169 9.20 4.87 10.09
CA THR A 169 9.31 5.05 8.64
C THR A 169 8.00 4.67 7.97
N LEU A 170 7.45 5.60 7.18
CA LEU A 170 6.39 5.32 6.21
C LEU A 170 7.05 5.07 4.85
N ARG A 171 6.88 3.86 4.33
CA ARG A 171 7.21 3.55 2.94
C ARG A 171 6.00 3.82 2.06
N LEU A 172 6.18 4.66 1.06
CA LEU A 172 5.11 5.08 0.17
C LEU A 172 5.48 4.82 -1.29
N LYS A 173 4.53 4.24 -2.01
CA LYS A 173 4.57 4.11 -3.46
C LYS A 173 3.25 4.55 -4.05
N TYR A 174 3.28 5.54 -4.94
CA TYR A 174 2.10 6.03 -5.63
C TYR A 174 2.39 6.25 -7.10
N ALA A 175 1.33 6.19 -7.91
CA ALA A 175 1.38 6.50 -9.32
C ALA A 175 0.61 7.79 -9.61
N CYS A 176 1.13 8.55 -10.57
CA CYS A 176 0.42 9.64 -11.23
C CYS A 176 -0.03 9.13 -12.59
N ILE A 177 -1.33 8.89 -12.72
CA ILE A 177 -1.92 8.28 -13.90
C ILE A 177 -2.67 9.36 -14.68
N PRO A 178 -2.36 9.57 -15.98
CA PRO A 178 -3.11 10.50 -16.80
C PRO A 178 -4.59 10.13 -16.86
N GLU A 179 -5.47 11.12 -16.74
CA GLU A 179 -6.93 10.93 -16.83
C GLU A 179 -7.34 10.22 -18.14
N ALA A 180 -6.61 10.47 -19.24
CA ALA A 180 -6.89 9.87 -20.55
C ALA A 180 -6.54 8.37 -20.63
N ALA A 181 -5.69 7.87 -19.73
CA ALA A 181 -5.28 6.46 -19.69
C ALA A 181 -6.28 5.57 -18.93
N VAL A 182 -7.33 6.15 -18.34
CA VAL A 182 -8.24 5.46 -17.42
C VAL A 182 -9.64 5.40 -18.00
N LYS A 183 -10.18 4.18 -18.04
CA LYS A 183 -11.51 3.90 -18.56
C LYS A 183 -12.54 4.16 -17.46
N LYS A 184 -13.48 5.05 -17.75
CA LYS A 184 -14.50 5.52 -16.80
C LYS A 184 -15.93 5.23 -17.21
N TYR A 185 -16.16 4.92 -18.49
CA TYR A 185 -17.46 4.59 -19.02
C TYR A 185 -17.67 3.09 -18.93
N CYS A 186 -18.86 2.68 -18.49
CA CYS A 186 -19.21 1.28 -18.34
C CYS A 186 -20.09 0.79 -19.47
N ASN A 187 -20.41 -0.50 -19.40
CA ASN A 187 -21.09 -1.30 -20.41
C ASN A 187 -20.25 -1.43 -21.69
N GLU A 188 -18.93 -1.52 -21.50
CA GLU A 188 -17.95 -1.72 -22.56
C GLU A 188 -17.32 -3.12 -22.50
N GLU A 189 -17.01 -3.67 -23.67
CA GLU A 189 -16.15 -4.84 -23.79
C GLU A 189 -14.71 -4.40 -24.07
N LEU A 190 -13.79 -4.78 -23.19
CA LEU A 190 -12.37 -4.47 -23.29
C LEU A 190 -11.61 -5.70 -23.81
N LYS A 191 -11.10 -5.59 -25.03
CA LYS A 191 -10.16 -6.55 -25.59
C LYS A 191 -8.76 -6.22 -25.05
N VAL A 192 -8.18 -7.13 -24.28
CA VAL A 192 -6.87 -6.93 -23.64
C VAL A 192 -5.90 -8.00 -24.14
N VAL A 193 -4.78 -7.56 -24.72
CA VAL A 193 -3.75 -8.48 -25.21
C VAL A 193 -2.77 -8.86 -24.09
N PRO A 194 -2.11 -10.03 -24.19
CA PRO A 194 -1.10 -10.47 -23.23
C PRO A 194 0.04 -9.45 -23.08
N GLY A 195 0.49 -9.22 -21.84
CA GLY A 195 1.51 -8.21 -21.52
C GLY A 195 0.98 -6.77 -21.47
N GLU A 196 -0.26 -6.52 -21.88
CA GLU A 196 -0.93 -5.24 -21.67
C GLU A 196 -1.82 -5.23 -20.42
N GLY A 197 -2.14 -4.01 -20.01
CA GLY A 197 -3.05 -3.73 -18.93
C GLY A 197 -3.51 -2.29 -18.99
N GLY A 198 -4.38 -1.92 -18.06
CA GLY A 198 -4.88 -0.57 -17.95
C GLY A 198 -5.59 -0.36 -16.64
N PHE A 199 -6.31 0.75 -16.56
CA PHE A 199 -6.95 1.21 -15.34
C PHE A 199 -8.41 1.52 -15.60
N ILE A 200 -9.26 1.15 -14.65
CA ILE A 200 -10.68 1.48 -14.64
C ILE A 200 -11.02 2.16 -13.32
N ASN A 201 -11.88 3.16 -13.40
CA ASN A 201 -12.58 3.67 -12.25
C ASN A 201 -14.09 3.70 -12.49
N SER A 202 -14.85 3.63 -11.40
CA SER A 202 -16.29 3.84 -11.47
C SER A 202 -16.60 5.27 -11.96
N PRO A 203 -17.67 5.47 -12.76
CA PRO A 203 -18.12 6.81 -13.12
C PRO A 203 -18.35 7.67 -11.87
N GLY A 204 -17.74 8.86 -11.83
CA GLY A 204 -17.82 9.78 -10.69
C GLY A 204 -16.67 9.67 -9.68
N TYR A 205 -15.82 8.64 -9.77
CA TYR A 205 -14.65 8.51 -8.91
C TYR A 205 -13.74 9.75 -9.01
N PRO A 206 -13.23 10.30 -7.89
CA PRO A 206 -13.33 9.81 -6.51
C PRO A 206 -14.46 10.46 -5.68
N LEU A 207 -15.39 11.21 -6.28
CA LEU A 207 -16.34 12.03 -5.53
C LEU A 207 -17.61 11.26 -5.12
N TYR A 208 -18.11 10.43 -6.04
CA TYR A 208 -19.30 9.63 -5.88
C TYR A 208 -19.22 8.43 -6.84
N TYR A 209 -20.09 7.44 -6.67
CA TYR A 209 -20.39 6.48 -7.73
C TYR A 209 -21.83 6.62 -8.17
N LEU A 210 -22.06 6.30 -9.45
CA LEU A 210 -23.39 6.32 -10.05
C LEU A 210 -24.03 4.92 -10.02
N GLY A 211 -25.35 4.89 -9.97
CA GLY A 211 -26.19 3.69 -10.08
C GLY A 211 -27.36 3.89 -11.05
N GLU A 212 -28.51 3.27 -10.77
CA GLU A 212 -29.72 3.10 -11.62
C GLU A 212 -29.66 1.99 -12.67
N ASN A 213 -28.47 1.59 -13.13
CA ASN A 213 -28.27 0.40 -13.95
C ASN A 213 -27.00 -0.32 -13.51
N THR A 214 -26.92 -1.63 -13.79
CA THR A 214 -25.66 -2.36 -13.64
C THR A 214 -24.61 -1.69 -14.53
N CYS A 215 -23.56 -1.19 -13.90
CA CYS A 215 -22.45 -0.52 -14.57
C CYS A 215 -21.27 -1.50 -14.57
N GLY A 216 -21.06 -2.16 -15.71
CA GLY A 216 -20.10 -3.26 -15.79
C GLY A 216 -19.10 -3.17 -16.92
N TRP A 217 -18.07 -4.02 -16.87
CA TRP A 217 -17.05 -4.17 -17.90
C TRP A 217 -16.87 -5.65 -18.19
N THR A 218 -16.80 -6.00 -19.47
CA THR A 218 -16.42 -7.35 -19.89
C THR A 218 -14.99 -7.33 -20.37
N PHE A 219 -14.09 -8.04 -19.69
CA PHE A 219 -12.70 -8.16 -20.11
C PHE A 219 -12.56 -9.44 -20.91
N ARG A 220 -12.03 -9.33 -22.13
CA ARG A 220 -11.75 -10.46 -23.01
C ARG A 220 -10.30 -10.44 -23.45
N SER A 221 -9.62 -11.56 -23.24
CA SER A 221 -8.26 -11.78 -23.74
C SER A 221 -8.21 -12.98 -24.69
N THR A 222 -7.04 -13.24 -25.24
CA THR A 222 -6.76 -14.43 -26.06
C THR A 222 -6.96 -15.70 -25.25
N PRO A 223 -7.55 -16.78 -25.83
CA PRO A 223 -7.69 -18.06 -25.16
C PRO A 223 -6.37 -18.56 -24.55
N GLY A 224 -6.45 -19.24 -23.41
CA GLY A 224 -5.29 -19.72 -22.66
C GLY A 224 -4.68 -18.70 -21.68
N HIS A 225 -5.01 -17.41 -21.81
CA HIS A 225 -4.52 -16.37 -20.91
C HIS A 225 -5.50 -16.08 -19.77
N ARG A 226 -4.97 -15.57 -18.67
CA ARG A 226 -5.73 -15.23 -17.46
C ARG A 226 -5.73 -13.73 -17.26
N ILE A 227 -6.78 -13.20 -16.68
CA ILE A 227 -6.98 -11.78 -16.43
C ILE A 227 -6.94 -11.57 -14.92
N VAL A 228 -6.19 -10.57 -14.49
CA VAL A 228 -6.13 -10.13 -13.10
C VAL A 228 -6.73 -8.75 -12.98
N LEU A 229 -7.67 -8.62 -12.04
CA LEU A 229 -8.17 -7.34 -11.56
C LEU A 229 -7.58 -7.09 -10.17
N THR A 230 -6.89 -5.97 -10.00
CA THR A 230 -6.36 -5.52 -8.71
C THR A 230 -7.12 -4.28 -8.27
N PHE A 231 -7.98 -4.43 -7.28
CA PHE A 231 -8.66 -3.34 -6.60
C PHE A 231 -7.70 -2.68 -5.62
N HIS A 232 -7.30 -1.46 -5.92
CA HIS A 232 -6.40 -0.70 -5.07
C HIS A 232 -7.14 0.33 -4.21
N ASP A 233 -8.32 0.76 -4.64
CA ASP A 233 -9.26 1.52 -3.83
C ASP A 233 -10.67 1.05 -4.17
N LEU A 234 -11.40 0.54 -3.19
CA LEU A 234 -12.82 0.23 -3.29
C LEU A 234 -13.49 0.82 -2.07
N ASN A 235 -14.46 1.70 -2.29
CA ASN A 235 -15.22 2.38 -1.27
C ASN A 235 -16.62 2.64 -1.80
N ILE A 236 -17.49 1.67 -1.55
CA ILE A 236 -18.93 1.77 -1.83
C ILE A 236 -19.70 1.74 -0.51
N ARG A 237 -21.03 1.78 -0.58
CA ARG A 237 -21.90 1.72 0.61
C ARG A 237 -21.48 0.58 1.53
N GLU A 238 -21.28 0.90 2.81
CA GLU A 238 -21.01 -0.08 3.86
C GLU A 238 -22.23 -1.02 4.04
N PRO A 239 -22.01 -2.25 4.51
CA PRO A 239 -23.11 -3.17 4.79
C PRO A 239 -24.09 -2.56 5.81
N GLU A 240 -25.35 -2.97 5.71
CA GLU A 240 -26.38 -2.66 6.69
C GLU A 240 -26.08 -3.33 8.05
N SER A 241 -26.82 -2.96 9.08
CA SER A 241 -26.62 -3.52 10.44
C SER A 241 -26.79 -5.03 10.54
N ASP A 242 -27.51 -5.63 9.60
CA ASP A 242 -27.70 -7.09 9.48
C ASP A 242 -26.59 -7.78 8.66
N GLY A 243 -25.59 -7.03 8.20
CA GLY A 243 -24.50 -7.50 7.35
C GLY A 243 -24.86 -7.60 5.87
N SER A 244 -26.07 -7.21 5.46
CA SER A 244 -26.47 -7.26 4.06
C SER A 244 -25.83 -6.13 3.24
N CYS A 245 -25.34 -6.47 2.05
CA CYS A 245 -24.82 -5.49 1.10
C CYS A 245 -25.93 -5.05 0.15
N VAL A 246 -26.31 -3.78 0.21
CA VAL A 246 -27.31 -3.19 -0.70
C VAL A 246 -26.70 -2.86 -2.06
N ASP A 247 -25.55 -2.19 -2.05
CA ASP A 247 -24.75 -1.94 -3.25
C ASP A 247 -23.54 -2.89 -3.22
N ILE A 248 -23.18 -3.45 -4.37
CA ILE A 248 -22.11 -4.46 -4.46
C ILE A 248 -21.21 -4.23 -5.67
N VAL A 249 -19.94 -4.57 -5.51
CA VAL A 249 -19.02 -4.81 -6.62
C VAL A 249 -18.85 -6.31 -6.77
N ARG A 250 -19.13 -6.83 -7.97
CA ARG A 250 -19.12 -8.26 -8.27
C ARG A 250 -18.23 -8.57 -9.46
N VAL A 251 -17.34 -9.55 -9.32
CA VAL A 251 -16.58 -10.13 -10.43
C VAL A 251 -17.12 -11.53 -10.72
N ARG A 252 -17.51 -11.80 -11.96
CA ARG A 252 -18.04 -13.09 -12.39
C ARG A 252 -17.25 -13.69 -13.53
N GLU A 253 -17.26 -15.01 -13.60
CA GLU A 253 -16.66 -15.81 -14.66
C GLU A 253 -17.58 -17.00 -14.95
N LYS A 254 -18.06 -17.13 -16.19
CA LYS A 254 -18.93 -18.24 -16.62
C LYS A 254 -20.12 -18.50 -15.66
N GLY A 255 -20.71 -17.43 -15.12
CA GLY A 255 -21.81 -17.48 -14.16
C GLY A 255 -21.40 -17.68 -12.70
N ARG A 256 -20.14 -18.00 -12.40
CA ARG A 256 -19.60 -18.13 -11.04
C ARG A 256 -19.08 -16.79 -10.53
N THR A 257 -19.42 -16.44 -9.29
CA THR A 257 -18.85 -15.27 -8.61
C THR A 257 -17.44 -15.57 -8.11
N LEU A 258 -16.46 -14.77 -8.53
CA LEU A 258 -15.06 -14.84 -8.07
C LEU A 258 -14.80 -13.91 -6.90
N PHE A 259 -15.51 -12.78 -6.86
CA PHE A 259 -15.39 -11.76 -5.84
C PHE A 259 -16.73 -11.02 -5.75
N GLU A 260 -17.18 -10.76 -4.53
CA GLU A 260 -18.32 -9.92 -4.24
C GLU A 260 -18.06 -9.24 -2.91
N ASN A 261 -18.18 -7.91 -2.86
CA ASN A 261 -18.00 -7.18 -1.62
C ASN A 261 -18.72 -5.82 -1.66
N CYS A 262 -18.99 -5.28 -0.47
CA CYS A 262 -19.41 -3.91 -0.24
C CYS A 262 -18.49 -3.20 0.77
N GLY A 263 -18.79 -1.95 1.11
CA GLY A 263 -17.96 -1.16 2.01
C GLY A 263 -16.59 -0.78 1.44
N THR A 264 -15.57 -0.79 2.30
CA THR A 264 -14.24 -0.30 1.98
C THR A 264 -13.19 -1.41 1.96
N VAL A 265 -12.51 -1.58 0.82
CA VAL A 265 -11.52 -2.64 0.60
C VAL A 265 -10.31 -2.10 -0.15
N VAL A 266 -9.11 -2.58 0.18
CA VAL A 266 -7.85 -2.16 -0.46
C VAL A 266 -6.96 -3.36 -0.74
N GLY A 267 -6.32 -3.39 -1.90
CA GLY A 267 -5.28 -4.37 -2.24
C GLY A 267 -5.79 -5.76 -2.64
N VAL A 268 -7.08 -5.89 -2.96
CA VAL A 268 -7.65 -7.18 -3.36
C VAL A 268 -7.30 -7.51 -4.81
N LYS A 269 -6.82 -8.73 -5.03
CA LYS A 269 -6.51 -9.28 -6.35
C LYS A 269 -7.47 -10.41 -6.69
N VAL A 270 -8.13 -10.29 -7.84
CA VAL A 270 -9.04 -11.31 -8.38
C VAL A 270 -8.41 -11.86 -9.65
N ILE A 271 -8.13 -13.17 -9.67
CA ILE A 271 -7.49 -13.85 -10.78
C ILE A 271 -8.52 -14.75 -11.47
N SER A 272 -8.73 -14.55 -12.77
CA SER A 272 -9.61 -15.42 -13.57
C SER A 272 -9.01 -16.80 -13.79
N ASN A 273 -9.83 -17.79 -14.15
CA ASN A 273 -9.37 -19.09 -14.66
C ASN A 273 -9.55 -19.23 -16.18
N SER A 274 -10.22 -18.28 -16.81
CA SER A 274 -10.49 -18.19 -18.23
C SER A 274 -10.02 -16.85 -18.81
N ASN A 275 -10.15 -16.71 -20.12
CA ASN A 275 -9.83 -15.49 -20.84
C ASN A 275 -10.97 -14.46 -20.84
N VAL A 276 -12.06 -14.69 -20.09
CA VAL A 276 -13.20 -13.77 -20.01
C VAL A 276 -13.69 -13.63 -18.58
N ILE A 277 -13.75 -12.39 -18.09
CA ILE A 277 -14.37 -12.06 -16.79
C ILE A 277 -15.23 -10.81 -16.92
N THR A 278 -16.26 -10.72 -16.09
CA THR A 278 -17.12 -9.54 -15.99
C THR A 278 -16.96 -8.90 -14.63
N LEU A 279 -16.94 -7.58 -14.61
CA LEU A 279 -17.01 -6.75 -13.42
C LEU A 279 -18.32 -5.99 -13.45
N ASP A 280 -19.07 -6.00 -12.36
CA ASP A 280 -20.34 -5.30 -12.23
C ASP A 280 -20.33 -4.45 -10.96
N LEU A 281 -20.65 -3.17 -11.07
CA LEU A 281 -21.11 -2.34 -9.96
C LEU A 281 -22.63 -2.30 -9.99
N VAL A 282 -23.26 -2.86 -8.97
CA VAL A 282 -24.72 -2.85 -8.79
C VAL A 282 -25.01 -1.88 -7.66
N ALA A 283 -25.71 -0.80 -7.98
CA ALA A 283 -26.02 0.26 -7.05
C ALA A 283 -27.51 0.64 -7.13
N THR A 284 -28.13 0.82 -5.97
CA THR A 284 -29.56 1.09 -5.83
C THR A 284 -29.93 2.55 -6.09
N LYS A 285 -29.04 3.48 -5.75
CA LYS A 285 -29.27 4.93 -5.97
C LYS A 285 -28.58 5.39 -7.24
N ARG A 286 -29.17 6.38 -7.92
CA ARG A 286 -28.55 7.08 -9.04
C ARG A 286 -27.16 7.63 -8.72
N LEU A 287 -27.01 8.17 -7.51
CA LEU A 287 -25.78 8.76 -7.01
C LEU A 287 -25.65 8.43 -5.53
N TYR A 288 -24.48 7.93 -5.15
CA TYR A 288 -24.13 7.67 -3.76
C TYR A 288 -22.78 8.33 -3.43
N THR A 289 -22.71 9.03 -2.29
CA THR A 289 -21.55 9.83 -1.86
C THR A 289 -20.48 8.96 -1.21
N ALA A 290 -19.88 8.07 -2.00
CA ALA A 290 -18.65 7.37 -1.66
C ALA A 290 -17.80 7.25 -2.92
N ARG A 291 -16.48 7.03 -2.78
CA ARG A 291 -15.55 7.24 -3.89
C ARG A 291 -15.82 6.33 -5.09
N GLY A 292 -16.40 5.15 -4.84
CA GLY A 292 -16.55 4.10 -5.83
C GLY A 292 -15.32 3.20 -5.83
N PHE A 293 -14.81 2.83 -7.00
CA PHE A 293 -13.60 2.02 -7.05
C PHE A 293 -12.62 2.50 -8.12
N PHE A 294 -11.35 2.15 -7.88
CA PHE A 294 -10.26 2.22 -8.82
C PHE A 294 -9.56 0.86 -8.85
N LEU A 295 -9.40 0.31 -10.05
CA LEU A 295 -8.71 -0.95 -10.25
C LEU A 295 -7.74 -0.88 -11.43
N GLN A 296 -6.76 -1.77 -11.35
CA GLN A 296 -5.87 -2.09 -12.45
C GLN A 296 -6.27 -3.45 -13.02
N TYR A 297 -6.43 -3.53 -14.34
CA TYR A 297 -6.57 -4.80 -15.04
C TYR A 297 -5.29 -5.12 -15.80
N GLN A 298 -4.92 -6.39 -15.82
CA GLN A 298 -3.77 -6.88 -16.57
C GLN A 298 -4.06 -8.28 -17.06
N VAL A 299 -3.61 -8.60 -18.27
CA VAL A 299 -3.57 -9.99 -18.71
C VAL A 299 -2.29 -10.59 -18.15
N LEU A 300 -2.45 -11.56 -17.25
CA LEU A 300 -1.34 -12.40 -16.89
C LEU A 300 -0.93 -13.18 -18.11
N ASN A 301 0.38 -13.29 -18.27
CA ASN A 301 0.94 -14.40 -18.98
C ASN A 301 0.85 -15.64 -18.07
N CYS A 302 1.76 -16.59 -18.17
CA CYS A 302 1.64 -17.85 -17.45
C CYS A 302 1.50 -17.65 -15.92
N PRO A 303 0.75 -18.54 -15.23
CA PRO A 303 0.48 -18.40 -13.80
C PRO A 303 1.76 -18.35 -12.98
N ASP A 304 1.76 -17.58 -11.90
CA ASP A 304 2.88 -17.57 -10.96
C ASP A 304 3.12 -18.96 -10.37
N VAL A 305 4.38 -19.37 -10.31
CA VAL A 305 4.81 -20.72 -9.94
C VAL A 305 5.72 -20.71 -8.72
N SER A 306 5.47 -21.58 -7.75
CA SER A 306 6.38 -21.78 -6.61
C SER A 306 7.69 -22.43 -7.06
N ALA A 307 8.79 -22.14 -6.36
CA ALA A 307 10.05 -22.82 -6.63
C ALA A 307 9.99 -24.27 -6.12
N PRO A 308 10.47 -25.26 -6.88
CA PRO A 308 10.62 -26.62 -6.39
C PRO A 308 11.60 -26.68 -5.21
N ASN A 309 11.47 -27.70 -4.36
CA ASN A 309 12.28 -27.84 -3.15
C ASN A 309 13.78 -27.80 -3.47
N GLY A 310 14.54 -27.08 -2.64
CA GLY A 310 15.97 -26.89 -2.84
C GLY A 310 16.36 -25.83 -3.87
N SER A 311 15.39 -25.17 -4.51
CA SER A 311 15.61 -24.03 -5.41
C SER A 311 14.93 -22.75 -4.91
N TYR A 312 15.27 -21.62 -5.52
CA TYR A 312 14.56 -20.35 -5.38
C TYR A 312 14.39 -19.69 -6.75
N VAL A 313 13.41 -18.80 -6.86
CA VAL A 313 13.23 -17.98 -8.06
C VAL A 313 14.34 -16.93 -8.07
N LEU A 314 15.24 -17.01 -9.05
CA LEU A 314 16.33 -16.05 -9.20
C LEU A 314 15.77 -14.77 -9.83
N ASN A 315 15.23 -14.90 -11.04
CA ASN A 315 14.68 -13.81 -11.85
C ASN A 315 13.41 -14.30 -12.56
N GLY A 316 12.45 -13.40 -12.76
CA GLY A 316 11.23 -13.70 -13.51
C GLY A 316 10.85 -12.55 -14.42
N THR A 317 10.52 -12.87 -15.67
CA THR A 317 9.86 -11.97 -16.60
C THR A 317 8.41 -12.43 -16.83
N LEU A 318 7.64 -11.62 -17.57
CA LEU A 318 6.29 -12.01 -17.98
C LEU A 318 6.28 -13.24 -18.92
N THR A 319 7.42 -13.65 -19.49
CA THR A 319 7.50 -14.76 -20.44
C THR A 319 8.46 -15.88 -20.01
N SER A 320 9.21 -15.69 -18.93
CA SER A 320 10.14 -16.68 -18.44
C SER A 320 10.27 -16.66 -16.92
N ARG A 321 10.43 -17.84 -16.31
CA ARG A 321 10.77 -18.01 -14.90
C ARG A 321 12.09 -18.75 -14.79
N THR A 322 13.04 -18.19 -14.07
CA THR A 322 14.34 -18.83 -13.83
C THR A 322 14.45 -19.29 -12.40
N PHE A 323 14.62 -20.59 -12.20
CA PHE A 323 14.91 -21.20 -10.91
C PHE A 323 16.41 -21.45 -10.79
N LEU A 324 16.93 -21.24 -9.59
CA LEU A 324 18.32 -21.53 -9.25
C LEU A 324 18.37 -22.43 -8.02
N CYS A 325 19.10 -23.53 -8.14
CA CYS A 325 19.37 -24.43 -7.01
C CYS A 325 20.27 -23.77 -5.96
N LYS A 326 20.10 -24.17 -4.70
CA LYS A 326 20.99 -23.79 -3.59
C LYS A 326 22.45 -24.17 -3.89
N PHE A 327 23.38 -23.64 -3.11
CA PHE A 327 24.80 -23.88 -3.35
C PHE A 327 25.11 -25.38 -3.19
N GLY A 328 25.79 -25.96 -4.18
CA GLY A 328 26.18 -27.37 -4.18
C GLY A 328 25.14 -28.36 -4.72
N THR A 329 23.95 -27.93 -5.12
CA THR A 329 22.90 -28.82 -5.69
C THR A 329 22.58 -28.49 -7.14
N VAL A 330 22.07 -29.46 -7.89
CA VAL A 330 21.69 -29.32 -9.31
C VAL A 330 20.33 -29.97 -9.58
N PHE A 331 19.69 -29.61 -10.69
CA PHE A 331 18.53 -30.34 -11.18
C PHE A 331 18.99 -31.73 -11.68
N PRO A 332 18.44 -32.85 -11.16
CA PRO A 332 18.94 -34.20 -11.43
C PRO A 332 18.98 -34.59 -12.92
N ASP A 333 18.02 -34.09 -13.69
CA ASP A 333 17.80 -34.43 -15.09
C ASP A 333 18.71 -33.64 -16.04
N SER A 334 18.85 -32.33 -15.82
CA SER A 334 19.71 -31.47 -16.65
C SER A 334 21.16 -31.41 -16.17
N LYS A 335 21.42 -31.76 -14.90
CA LYS A 335 22.69 -31.53 -14.19
C LYS A 335 23.13 -30.07 -14.18
N GLU A 336 22.22 -29.15 -14.47
CA GLU A 336 22.47 -27.72 -14.38
C GLU A 336 21.94 -27.16 -13.06
N ARG A 337 22.57 -26.07 -12.61
CA ARG A 337 22.14 -25.37 -11.40
C ARG A 337 20.91 -24.47 -11.65
N THR A 338 20.67 -24.14 -12.92
CA THR A 338 19.66 -23.17 -13.34
C THR A 338 18.64 -23.87 -14.23
N ARG A 339 17.36 -23.52 -14.10
CA ARG A 339 16.30 -23.99 -15.00
C ARG A 339 15.38 -22.86 -15.40
N ILE A 340 15.04 -22.81 -16.69
CA ILE A 340 14.23 -21.73 -17.25
C ILE A 340 12.94 -22.34 -17.78
N LEU A 341 11.82 -21.90 -17.23
CA LEU A 341 10.50 -22.13 -17.82
C LEU A 341 10.20 -20.99 -18.78
N GLU A 342 9.76 -21.34 -19.99
CA GLU A 342 9.24 -20.40 -20.96
C GLU A 342 7.71 -20.47 -21.00
N CYS A 343 7.09 -19.30 -21.06
CA CYS A 343 5.65 -19.18 -21.17
C CYS A 343 5.22 -19.05 -22.63
N LYS A 344 4.40 -19.98 -23.13
CA LYS A 344 3.74 -19.86 -24.44
C LYS A 344 2.24 -20.07 -24.28
N ASN A 345 1.45 -19.13 -24.79
CA ASN A 345 -0.03 -19.18 -24.77
C ASN A 345 -0.64 -19.40 -23.37
N GLY A 346 -0.06 -18.78 -22.33
CA GLY A 346 -0.53 -18.89 -20.95
C GLY A 346 -0.25 -20.25 -20.26
N LYS A 347 0.53 -21.13 -20.90
CA LYS A 347 1.06 -22.36 -20.29
C LYS A 347 2.59 -22.33 -20.25
N TRP A 348 3.16 -22.76 -19.12
CA TRP A 348 4.59 -23.02 -19.02
C TRP A 348 4.94 -24.21 -19.93
N ASN A 349 6.10 -24.13 -20.58
CA ASN A 349 6.69 -25.22 -21.34
C ASN A 349 6.81 -26.52 -20.53
N GLU A 350 6.98 -26.40 -19.22
CA GLU A 350 7.05 -27.49 -18.26
C GLU A 350 6.14 -27.25 -17.05
N SER A 351 5.58 -28.33 -16.48
CA SER A 351 4.85 -28.24 -15.23
C SER A 351 5.83 -28.23 -14.06
N VAL A 352 5.65 -27.28 -13.15
CA VAL A 352 6.45 -27.18 -11.92
C VAL A 352 6.21 -28.36 -10.99
N ILE A 353 5.05 -29.00 -11.09
CA ILE A 353 4.70 -30.22 -10.33
C ILE A 353 5.55 -31.41 -10.83
N SER A 354 5.90 -31.45 -12.11
CA SER A 354 6.74 -32.51 -12.67
C SER A 354 8.24 -32.20 -12.61
N MET A 355 8.62 -30.99 -12.19
CA MET A 355 10.02 -30.58 -12.13
C MET A 355 10.70 -31.24 -10.92
N PRO A 356 11.85 -31.92 -11.10
CA PRO A 356 12.53 -32.57 -10.01
C PRO A 356 13.07 -31.55 -9.00
N SER A 357 13.12 -31.94 -7.73
CA SER A 357 13.75 -31.13 -6.68
C SER A 357 15.27 -31.12 -6.86
N CYS A 358 15.94 -30.04 -6.47
CA CYS A 358 17.40 -29.97 -6.54
C CYS A 358 18.01 -30.98 -5.56
N THR A 359 18.96 -31.78 -6.02
CA THR A 359 19.71 -32.76 -5.21
C THR A 359 21.19 -32.47 -5.20
#